data_AF-A0AAU8LU37-F1
#
_entry.id   AF-A0AAU8LU37-F1
#
_cell.length_a   1.000
_cell.length_b   1.000
_cell.length_c   1.000
_cell.angle_alpha   90.00
_cell.angle_beta   90.00
_cell.angle_gamma   90.00
#
_symmetry.space_group_name_H-M   'P 1'
#
loop_
_entity.id
_entity.type
_entity.pdbx_description
1 polymer ?
#
loop_
_entity_poly.entity_id
_entity_poly.type
_entity_poly.pdbx_seq_one_letter_code
_entity_poly.pdbx_strand_id
1 'polypeptide(L)'
;MWKARVNKNATRETLRVGRLSGYRNCFRFNPPVGRFVLQLFSNVTVVPNLLLSETSLEQAYQLCREIDEKDTVYVAAAIELDLVLVTNDRVLYSGLRERNFSGIALLNDVVDTLPRMP
;
A
#
# COMPACT_ATOMS: atom_id res chain seq x y z
N MET A 1 5.78 6.24 23.47
CA MET A 1 5.21 7.31 24.32
C MET A 1 5.84 8.64 23.90
N TRP A 2 5.15 9.46 23.11
CA TRP A 2 5.66 10.77 22.66
C TRP A 2 4.84 11.88 23.32
N LYS A 3 5.50 12.80 24.04
CA LYS A 3 4.84 13.99 24.60
C LYS A 3 5.12 15.19 23.70
N ALA A 4 4.10 15.67 22.99
CA ALA A 4 4.14 16.96 22.34
C ALA A 4 3.96 18.07 23.39
N ARG A 5 4.86 19.05 23.41
CA ARG A 5 4.69 20.27 24.21
C ARG A 5 4.14 21.36 23.29
N VAL A 6 2.85 21.68 23.45
CA VAL A 6 2.20 22.79 22.75
C VAL A 6 2.56 24.09 23.47
N ASN A 7 3.15 25.04 22.73
CA ASN A 7 3.41 26.39 23.23
C ASN A 7 2.16 27.27 23.02
N LYS A 8 1.71 27.95 24.08
CA LYS A 8 0.39 28.59 24.21
C LYS A 8 0.28 30.03 23.69
N ASN A 9 1.26 30.54 22.93
CA ASN A 9 1.32 31.96 22.57
C ASN A 9 1.16 32.25 21.07
N ALA A 10 0.36 31.48 20.35
CA ALA A 10 0.01 31.82 18.96
C ALA A 10 -1.15 32.82 18.94
N THR A 11 -0.86 34.10 19.17
CA THR A 11 -1.76 35.18 18.73
C THR A 11 -1.71 35.29 17.21
N ARG A 12 -2.92 35.48 16.64
CA ARG A 12 -3.20 35.67 15.22
C ARG A 12 -2.37 36.82 14.63
N GLU A 13 -2.21 36.75 13.31
CA GLU A 13 -1.54 37.71 12.42
C GLU A 13 -0.03 37.55 12.32
N THR A 14 0.44 36.87 11.28
CA THR A 14 0.77 37.52 10.00
C THR A 14 1.36 36.46 9.08
N LEU A 15 0.66 36.14 8.00
CA LEU A 15 1.20 35.43 6.85
C LEU A 15 2.33 36.28 6.25
N ARG A 16 3.58 35.98 6.61
CA ARG A 16 4.75 36.34 5.81
C ARG A 16 5.63 35.12 5.68
N VAL A 17 5.93 34.78 4.43
CA VAL A 17 6.87 33.74 4.00
C VAL A 17 8.26 34.11 4.55
N GLY A 18 8.53 33.69 5.78
CA GLY A 18 9.79 33.86 6.48
C GLY A 18 10.69 32.66 6.21
N ARG A 19 11.84 32.94 5.61
CA ARG A 19 12.91 31.97 5.33
C ARG A 19 13.41 31.38 6.66
N LEU A 20 12.92 30.20 7.04
CA LEU A 20 13.42 29.46 8.20
C LEU A 20 14.77 28.80 7.83
N SER A 21 15.84 29.50 8.16
CA SER A 21 17.18 28.93 8.33
C SER A 21 17.13 27.93 9.50
N GLY A 22 17.13 26.64 9.20
CA GLY A 22 17.25 25.62 10.26
C GLY A 22 16.68 24.23 9.91
N TYR A 23 15.73 24.14 8.98
CA TYR A 23 15.29 22.87 8.43
C TYR A 23 15.70 22.83 6.96
N ARG A 24 16.77 22.09 6.65
CA ARG A 24 17.06 21.75 5.26
C ARG A 24 15.84 21.02 4.70
N ASN A 25 15.25 21.60 3.68
CA ASN A 25 14.27 21.00 2.79
C ASN A 25 14.68 19.56 2.43
N CYS A 26 14.07 18.56 3.07
CA CYS A 26 14.22 17.16 2.67
C CYS A 26 13.15 16.69 1.69
N PHE A 27 12.13 17.51 1.39
CA PHE A 27 11.15 17.21 0.35
C PHE A 27 11.33 18.17 -0.83
N ARG A 28 12.35 17.93 -1.64
CA ARG A 28 12.25 18.30 -3.06
C ARG A 28 11.24 17.34 -3.67
N PHE A 29 9.99 17.77 -3.75
CA PHE A 29 9.02 17.14 -4.64
C PHE A 29 9.61 17.24 -6.04
N ASN A 30 10.00 16.12 -6.64
CA ASN A 30 10.43 16.10 -8.02
C ASN A 30 9.14 16.20 -8.85
N PRO A 31 8.84 17.34 -9.51
CA PRO A 31 7.55 17.56 -10.15
C PRO A 31 7.08 16.46 -11.12
N PRO A 32 7.96 15.71 -11.84
CA PRO A 32 7.53 14.59 -12.68
C PRO A 32 6.97 13.41 -11.89
N VAL A 33 7.60 13.06 -10.76
CA VAL A 33 7.22 11.88 -9.95
C VAL A 33 5.87 12.11 -9.29
N GLY A 34 5.64 13.32 -8.75
CA GLY A 34 4.37 13.68 -8.13
C GLY A 34 3.20 13.55 -9.11
N ARG A 35 3.36 14.06 -10.34
CA ARG A 35 2.33 13.95 -11.38
C ARG A 35 2.07 12.50 -11.79
N PHE A 36 3.14 11.71 -11.98
CA PHE A 36 3.02 10.30 -12.31
C PHE A 36 2.24 9.52 -11.24
N VAL A 37 2.57 9.74 -9.97
CA VAL A 37 1.90 9.07 -8.84
C VAL A 37 0.41 9.40 -8.79
N LEU A 38 0.03 10.68 -8.98
CA LEU A 38 -1.38 11.08 -9.00
C LEU A 38 -2.15 10.42 -10.15
N GLN A 39 -1.55 10.33 -11.34
CA GLN A 39 -2.15 9.67 -12.50
C GLN A 39 -2.26 8.15 -12.32
N LEU A 40 -1.31 7.53 -11.61
CA LEU A 40 -1.41 6.12 -11.26
C LEU A 40 -2.60 5.90 -10.33
N PHE A 41 -2.69 6.66 -9.23
CA PHE A 41 -3.74 6.50 -8.24
C PHE A 41 -5.14 6.89 -8.75
N SER A 42 -5.26 7.71 -9.81
CA SER A 42 -6.57 8.00 -10.40
C SER A 42 -7.24 6.76 -11.03
N ASN A 43 -6.48 5.68 -11.26
CA ASN A 43 -6.99 4.43 -11.83
C ASN A 43 -6.96 3.27 -10.82
N VAL A 44 -6.66 3.54 -9.54
CA VAL A 44 -6.59 2.53 -8.48
C VAL A 44 -7.81 2.66 -7.59
N THR A 45 -8.50 1.55 -7.36
CA THR A 45 -9.56 1.47 -6.34
C THR A 45 -8.95 1.07 -5.01
N VAL A 46 -9.18 1.86 -3.97
CA VAL A 46 -8.71 1.55 -2.61
C VAL A 46 -9.84 0.86 -1.84
N VAL A 47 -9.57 -0.34 -1.36
CA VAL A 47 -10.51 -1.14 -0.57
C VAL A 47 -10.13 -1.02 0.91
N PRO A 48 -10.96 -0.41 1.77
CA PRO A 48 -10.69 -0.38 3.20
C PRO A 48 -10.92 -1.75 3.85
N ASN A 49 -10.09 -2.11 4.82
CA ASN A 49 -10.16 -3.39 5.52
C ASN A 49 -11.52 -3.66 6.20
N LEU A 50 -12.31 -2.61 6.49
CA LEU A 50 -13.64 -2.72 7.09
C LEU A 50 -14.66 -3.42 6.18
N LEU A 51 -14.37 -3.56 4.88
CA LEU A 51 -15.25 -4.25 3.93
C LEU A 51 -14.95 -5.75 3.80
N LEU A 52 -13.89 -6.24 4.43
CA LEU A 52 -13.53 -7.65 4.40
C LEU A 52 -14.36 -8.42 5.42
N SER A 53 -14.97 -9.52 4.99
CA SER A 53 -15.72 -10.39 5.90
C SER A 53 -14.76 -11.07 6.90
N GLU A 54 -15.29 -11.39 8.09
CA GLU A 54 -14.54 -12.20 9.07
C GLU A 54 -14.16 -13.57 8.47
N THR A 55 -14.99 -14.13 7.60
CA THR A 55 -14.70 -15.39 6.91
C THR A 55 -13.48 -15.29 5.99
N SER A 56 -13.41 -14.26 5.15
CA SER A 56 -12.24 -14.06 4.27
C SER A 56 -10.98 -13.77 5.07
N LEU A 57 -11.08 -12.99 6.15
CA LEU A 57 -9.96 -12.70 7.04
C LEU A 57 -9.44 -13.97 7.73
N GLU A 58 -10.32 -14.81 8.26
CA GLU A 58 -9.95 -16.06 8.92
C GLU A 58 -9.29 -17.02 7.92
N GLN A 59 -9.89 -17.20 6.73
CA GLN A 59 -9.31 -18.05 5.68
C GLN A 59 -7.92 -17.57 5.27
N ALA A 60 -7.75 -16.26 5.06
CA ALA A 60 -6.46 -15.69 4.73
C ALA A 60 -5.44 -15.83 5.87
N TYR A 61 -5.87 -15.68 7.12
CA TYR A 61 -4.99 -15.85 8.28
C TYR A 61 -4.44 -17.28 8.34
N GLN A 62 -5.29 -18.29 8.13
CA GLN A 62 -4.86 -19.68 8.10
C GLN A 62 -3.83 -19.96 6.99
N LEU A 63 -3.93 -19.26 5.85
CA LEU A 63 -2.96 -19.36 4.77
C LEU A 63 -1.63 -18.64 5.11
N CYS A 64 -1.70 -17.49 5.76
CA CYS A 64 -0.56 -16.59 5.95
C CYS A 64 0.21 -16.77 7.26
N ARG A 65 -0.38 -17.33 8.32
CA ARG A 65 0.20 -17.38 9.68
C ARG A 65 1.59 -18.00 9.80
N GLU A 66 1.95 -18.88 8.87
CA GLU A 66 3.24 -19.59 8.82
C GLU A 66 4.18 -19.02 7.74
N ILE A 67 3.75 -17.99 7.00
CA ILE A 67 4.51 -17.31 5.94
C ILE A 67 4.88 -15.90 6.43
N ASP A 68 3.90 -15.00 6.42
CA ASP A 68 3.92 -13.67 7.04
C ASP A 68 2.48 -13.27 7.36
N GLU A 69 2.16 -13.18 8.65
CA GLU A 69 0.84 -12.79 9.14
C GLU A 69 0.38 -11.42 8.60
N LYS A 70 1.31 -10.51 8.29
CA LYS A 70 0.97 -9.16 7.84
C LYS A 70 0.32 -9.15 6.46
N ASP A 71 0.53 -10.19 5.66
CA ASP A 71 -0.03 -10.30 4.32
C ASP A 71 -1.50 -10.77 4.30
N THR A 72 -2.01 -11.18 5.46
CA THR A 72 -3.40 -11.67 5.64
C THR A 72 -4.43 -10.75 5.01
N VAL A 73 -4.31 -9.43 5.17
CA VAL A 73 -5.30 -8.48 4.65
C VAL A 73 -5.32 -8.42 3.12
N TYR A 74 -4.19 -8.62 2.45
CA TYR A 74 -4.12 -8.63 0.99
C TYR A 74 -4.68 -9.94 0.43
N VAL A 75 -4.38 -11.07 1.07
CA VAL A 75 -4.94 -12.38 0.70
C VAL A 75 -6.45 -12.41 0.96
N ALA A 76 -6.91 -11.86 2.08
CA ALA A 76 -8.34 -11.74 2.39
C ALA A 76 -9.07 -10.90 1.36
N ALA A 77 -8.48 -9.77 0.91
CA ALA A 77 -9.07 -8.96 -0.15
C ALA A 77 -9.15 -9.71 -1.49
N ALA A 78 -8.13 -10.49 -1.83
CA ALA A 78 -8.15 -11.32 -3.04
C ALA A 78 -9.25 -12.39 -2.99
N ILE A 79 -9.45 -13.03 -1.83
CA ILE A 79 -10.53 -14.01 -1.60
C ILE A 79 -11.91 -13.34 -1.68
N GLU A 80 -12.10 -12.25 -0.93
CA GLU A 80 -13.38 -11.53 -0.83
C GLU A 80 -13.89 -11.02 -2.19
N LEU A 81 -12.97 -10.54 -3.02
CA LEU A 81 -13.29 -9.93 -4.31
C LEU A 81 -13.16 -10.88 -5.49
N ASP A 82 -12.76 -12.14 -5.24
CA ASP A 82 -12.44 -13.14 -6.27
C ASP A 82 -11.44 -12.59 -7.33
N LEU A 83 -10.35 -12.00 -6.83
CA LEU A 83 -9.29 -11.38 -7.65
C LEU A 83 -7.96 -12.11 -7.52
N VAL A 84 -7.12 -11.97 -8.54
CA VAL A 84 -5.73 -12.44 -8.47
C VAL A 84 -4.89 -11.46 -7.67
N LEU A 85 -4.25 -11.95 -6.60
CA LEU A 85 -3.22 -11.21 -5.87
C LEU A 85 -1.94 -11.13 -6.72
N VAL A 86 -1.56 -9.92 -7.11
CA VAL A 86 -0.29 -9.68 -7.82
C VAL A 86 0.75 -9.21 -6.81
N THR A 87 1.87 -9.93 -6.71
CA THR A 87 2.96 -9.59 -5.79
C THR A 87 4.33 -9.72 -6.45
N ASN A 88 5.34 -9.06 -5.90
CA ASN A 88 6.74 -9.35 -6.23
C ASN A 88 7.44 -10.14 -5.11
N ASP A 89 6.73 -10.45 -4.02
CA ASP A 89 7.22 -11.26 -2.93
C ASP A 89 7.18 -12.74 -3.31
N ARG A 90 8.38 -13.31 -3.51
CA ARG A 90 8.54 -14.72 -3.89
C ARG A 90 8.26 -15.68 -2.75
N VAL A 91 8.50 -15.28 -1.50
CA VAL A 91 8.26 -16.11 -0.31
C VAL A 91 6.77 -16.25 -0.08
N LEU A 92 6.02 -15.14 -0.20
CA LEU A 92 4.56 -15.17 -0.16
C LEU A 92 3.98 -16.01 -1.30
N TYR A 93 4.47 -15.81 -2.53
CA TYR A 93 4.03 -16.57 -3.70
C TYR A 93 4.20 -18.08 -3.51
N SER A 94 5.41 -18.54 -3.17
CA SER A 94 5.67 -19.97 -3.00
C SER A 94 4.87 -20.54 -1.82
N GLY A 95 4.84 -19.83 -0.69
CA GLY A 95 4.14 -20.28 0.50
C GLY A 95 2.63 -20.42 0.31
N LEU A 96 2.01 -19.52 -0.47
CA LEU A 96 0.59 -19.62 -0.79
C LEU A 96 0.30 -20.72 -1.82
N ARG A 97 1.17 -20.89 -2.83
CA ARG A 97 1.05 -21.98 -3.82
C ARG A 97 1.15 -23.36 -3.18
N GLU A 98 2.07 -23.55 -2.24
CA GLU A 98 2.22 -24.79 -1.46
C GLU A 98 0.95 -25.12 -0.66
N ARG A 99 0.17 -24.10 -0.29
CA ARG A 99 -1.12 -24.22 0.42
C ARG A 99 -2.33 -24.29 -0.53
N ASN A 100 -2.11 -24.58 -1.81
CA ASN A 100 -3.12 -24.67 -2.86
C ASN A 100 -3.90 -23.37 -3.13
N PHE A 101 -3.37 -22.20 -2.74
CA PHE A 101 -3.96 -20.93 -3.14
C PHE A 101 -3.54 -20.59 -4.57
N SER A 102 -4.48 -20.66 -5.51
CA SER A 102 -4.22 -20.46 -6.94
C SER A 102 -4.37 -19.01 -7.41
N GLY A 103 -5.08 -18.18 -6.64
CA GLY A 103 -5.36 -16.77 -6.92
C GLY A 103 -4.17 -15.84 -6.69
N ILE A 104 -2.96 -16.24 -7.08
CA ILE A 104 -1.75 -15.45 -6.92
C ILE A 104 -0.84 -15.54 -8.16
N ALA A 105 -0.25 -14.41 -8.54
CA ALA A 105 0.69 -14.28 -9.65
C ALA A 105 1.88 -13.38 -9.27
N LEU A 106 3.04 -13.63 -9.88
CA LEU A 106 4.17 -12.71 -9.77
C LEU A 106 3.96 -11.52 -10.71
N LEU A 107 4.42 -10.35 -10.30
CA LEU A 107 4.30 -9.12 -11.08
C LEU A 107 4.88 -9.27 -12.48
N ASN A 108 6.04 -9.91 -12.62
CA ASN A 108 6.67 -10.13 -13.93
C ASN A 108 5.78 -10.96 -14.86
N ASP A 109 5.15 -12.01 -14.34
CA ASP A 109 4.25 -12.87 -15.13
C ASP A 109 3.06 -12.07 -15.66
N VAL A 110 2.54 -11.13 -14.87
CA VAL A 110 1.46 -10.23 -15.30
C VAL A 110 1.96 -9.22 -16.32
N VAL A 111 3.10 -8.59 -16.08
CA VAL A 111 3.68 -7.58 -17.00
C VAL A 111 3.95 -8.17 -18.38
N ASP A 112 4.44 -9.41 -18.44
CA ASP A 112 4.71 -10.10 -19.71
C ASP A 112 3.44 -10.39 -20.52
N THR A 113 2.27 -10.45 -19.88
CA THR A 113 0.97 -10.64 -20.55
C THR A 113 0.35 -9.35 -21.09
N LEU A 114 0.85 -8.18 -20.63
CA LEU A 114 0.28 -6.91 -21.03
C LEU A 114 0.71 -6.52 -22.45
N PRO A 115 -0.17 -5.89 -23.25
CA PRO A 115 0.21 -5.38 -24.55
C PRO A 115 1.33 -4.35 -24.37
N ARG A 116 2.43 -4.53 -25.10
CA ARG A 116 3.48 -3.51 -25.16
C ARG A 116 2.88 -2.28 -25.82
N MET A 117 2.83 -1.17 -25.07
CA MET A 117 2.47 0.10 -25.69
C MET A 117 3.54 0.45 -26.74
N PRO A 118 3.12 0.89 -27.94
CA PRO A 118 4.03 1.31 -29.00
C PRO A 118 4.87 2.53 -28.63
#